data_AF-A0A7W1I535-F1
#
_entry.id   AF-A0A7W1I535-F1
#
_cell.length_a   1.000
_cell.length_b   1.000
_cell.length_c   1.000
_cell.angle_alpha   90.00
_cell.angle_beta   90.00
_cell.angle_gamma   90.00
#
_symmetry.space_group_name_H-M   'P 1'
#
loop_
_entity.id
_entity.type
_entity.pdbx_description
1 polymer ?
#
loop_
_entity_poly.entity_id
_entity_poly.type
_entity_poly.pdbx_seq_one_letter_code
_entity_poly.pdbx_strand_id
1 'polypeptide(L)'
;MWDRYDPRSGDRDRDTSRDRSFGSRGSSDRDRNLECDPRDLFTRDLDLPRERERLPVRERDRVYEINDTESRMLATTGAFRVVSEGDLHDLRDDSDNPRRSVRHLENEGLIRTSPLCSNDRAVVLTERGRDLLEANRFECPERSHEPRQTYYAGLRKPRELTHDTKVYRAYQRAEERLRGQGGRVRRVVFDYELKREYQRFLHERNRGKKDCDGRPDREPEEIARWAREHELPYDDGHVHFPDARIEYDDRDGWPQREDIEVVTPHYRGAHAGAAAKSGFRCYAVVTGMVGGRGGGGRRTAHPRIAEELIR
;
A
#
# COMPACT_ATOMS: atom_id res chain seq x y z
N MET A 1 -56.47 -43.35 35.81
CA MET A 1 -56.84 -42.36 36.84
C MET A 1 -55.63 -42.24 37.77
N TRP A 2 -54.82 -41.20 37.54
CA TRP A 2 -53.81 -40.54 38.42
C TRP A 2 -52.79 -41.43 39.15
N ASP A 3 -51.53 -41.46 38.70
CA ASP A 3 -50.43 -40.55 39.08
C ASP A 3 -49.92 -40.77 40.51
N ARG A 4 -48.61 -41.02 40.66
CA ARG A 4 -47.65 -40.00 41.14
C ARG A 4 -46.27 -40.62 41.42
N TYR A 5 -45.29 -40.06 40.74
CA TYR A 5 -43.83 -40.28 40.77
C TYR A 5 -43.18 -40.07 42.16
N ASP A 6 -42.15 -40.85 42.51
CA ASP A 6 -40.89 -40.37 43.13
C ASP A 6 -39.78 -41.46 43.11
N PRO A 7 -38.77 -41.38 42.21
CA PRO A 7 -37.54 -42.14 42.35
C PRO A 7 -36.37 -41.21 42.72
N ARG A 8 -35.80 -41.45 43.90
CA ARG A 8 -34.47 -41.00 44.27
C ARG A 8 -33.40 -42.00 43.81
N SER A 9 -32.30 -41.44 43.33
CA SER A 9 -30.90 -41.94 43.38
C SER A 9 -30.38 -42.77 42.20
N GLY A 10 -29.31 -42.25 41.57
CA GLY A 10 -28.16 -43.07 41.19
C GLY A 10 -27.67 -42.95 39.74
N ASP A 11 -26.90 -41.89 39.47
CA ASP A 11 -25.79 -41.76 38.50
C ASP A 11 -25.64 -42.79 37.37
N ARG A 12 -25.64 -42.29 36.12
CA ARG A 12 -24.43 -42.18 35.27
C ARG A 12 -24.75 -41.63 33.87
N ASP A 13 -24.01 -40.56 33.57
CA ASP A 13 -23.34 -40.24 32.30
C ASP A 13 -24.10 -40.05 30.98
N ARG A 14 -23.71 -38.94 30.33
CA ARG A 14 -23.92 -38.51 28.93
C ARG A 14 -25.33 -37.98 28.59
N ASP A 15 -25.47 -36.65 28.61
CA ASP A 15 -25.38 -35.86 27.37
C ASP A 15 -25.43 -34.37 27.72
N THR A 16 -24.28 -33.68 27.67
CA THR A 16 -24.25 -32.22 27.83
C THR A 16 -24.52 -31.56 26.49
N SER A 17 -25.79 -31.22 26.31
CA SER A 17 -26.25 -30.01 25.65
C SER A 17 -25.23 -28.87 25.80
N ARG A 18 -24.82 -28.25 24.68
CA ARG A 18 -24.32 -26.88 24.69
C ARG A 18 -24.90 -26.10 23.54
N ASP A 19 -26.07 -25.55 23.86
CA ASP A 19 -26.42 -24.16 23.62
C ASP A 19 -25.25 -23.29 23.16
N ARG A 20 -25.46 -22.69 21.99
CA ARG A 20 -24.65 -21.63 21.40
C ARG A 20 -24.79 -20.37 22.26
N SER A 21 -24.06 -20.35 23.38
CA SER A 21 -23.80 -19.12 24.11
C SER A 21 -22.65 -18.40 23.40
N PHE A 22 -22.98 -17.34 22.68
CA PHE A 22 -22.06 -16.28 22.26
C PHE A 22 -21.47 -15.63 23.52
N GLY A 23 -20.44 -16.28 24.06
CA GLY A 23 -19.67 -15.79 25.17
C GLY A 23 -18.63 -14.79 24.67
N SER A 24 -18.94 -13.51 24.85
CA SER A 24 -17.95 -12.46 25.08
C SER A 24 -16.90 -12.97 26.07
N ARG A 25 -15.70 -13.30 25.59
CA ARG A 25 -14.53 -13.57 26.41
C ARG A 25 -13.37 -12.78 25.84
N GLY A 26 -12.81 -11.96 26.72
CA GLY A 26 -11.81 -10.95 26.42
C GLY A 26 -10.69 -11.51 25.57
N SER A 27 -10.52 -10.86 24.42
CA SER A 27 -9.29 -10.85 23.66
C SER A 27 -8.18 -10.47 24.63
N SER A 28 -7.45 -11.47 25.11
CA SER A 28 -6.22 -11.24 25.85
C SER A 28 -5.28 -10.45 24.96
N ASP A 29 -5.00 -9.20 25.34
CA ASP A 29 -4.07 -8.26 24.72
C ASP A 29 -2.60 -8.75 24.72
N ARG A 30 -2.36 -10.07 24.71
CA ARG A 30 -1.05 -10.71 24.72
C ARG A 30 -0.69 -11.42 23.42
N ASP A 31 -1.61 -11.55 22.45
CA ASP A 31 -1.33 -12.12 21.12
C ASP A 31 -1.22 -11.08 19.98
N ARG A 32 -1.26 -9.76 20.29
CA ARG A 32 -1.05 -8.70 19.27
C ARG A 32 0.41 -8.51 18.81
N ASN A 33 1.31 -9.40 19.21
CA ASN A 33 2.74 -9.37 18.85
C ASN A 33 3.16 -10.53 17.94
N LEU A 34 2.21 -11.25 17.34
CA LEU A 34 2.49 -11.95 16.08
C LEU A 34 2.71 -10.86 15.02
N GLU A 35 3.96 -10.73 14.59
CA GLU A 35 4.47 -9.73 13.66
C GLU A 35 3.53 -9.52 12.47
N CYS A 36 2.78 -8.41 12.45
CA CYS A 36 1.96 -8.06 11.30
C CYS A 36 2.88 -7.86 10.08
N ASP A 37 2.60 -8.57 8.98
CA ASP A 37 3.26 -8.33 7.71
C ASP A 37 2.86 -6.92 7.24
N PRO A 38 3.79 -6.04 6.83
CA PRO A 38 3.46 -4.73 6.25
C PRO A 38 2.45 -4.80 5.10
N ARG A 39 2.31 -5.96 4.44
CA ARG A 39 1.37 -6.22 3.35
C ARG A 39 -0.05 -6.50 3.83
N ASP A 40 -0.24 -6.95 5.08
CA ASP A 40 -1.57 -7.18 5.68
C ASP A 40 -2.41 -5.89 5.73
N LEU A 41 -1.73 -4.74 5.73
CA LEU A 41 -2.36 -3.42 5.64
C LEU A 41 -3.22 -3.27 4.38
N PHE A 42 -2.82 -3.89 3.27
CA PHE A 42 -3.54 -3.78 2.01
C PHE A 42 -4.71 -4.76 1.90
N THR A 43 -4.80 -5.77 2.76
CA THR A 43 -5.90 -6.75 2.79
C THR A 43 -6.89 -6.51 3.93
N ARG A 44 -6.58 -5.63 4.88
CA ARG A 44 -7.41 -5.38 6.07
C ARG A 44 -8.85 -4.93 5.77
N ASP A 45 -9.05 -4.22 4.66
CA ASP A 45 -10.34 -3.67 4.22
C ASP A 45 -10.94 -4.53 3.08
N LEU A 46 -10.48 -5.79 2.95
CA LEU A 46 -10.92 -6.76 1.96
C LEU A 46 -11.44 -8.03 2.63
N ASP A 47 -12.54 -8.56 2.10
CA ASP A 47 -13.07 -9.90 2.42
C ASP A 47 -12.40 -10.93 1.50
N LEU A 48 -11.08 -11.08 1.68
CA LEU A 48 -10.29 -12.09 0.97
C LEU A 48 -9.79 -13.17 1.94
N PRO A 49 -9.55 -14.39 1.43
CA PRO A 49 -9.05 -15.50 2.23
C PRO A 49 -7.79 -15.14 3.01
N ARG A 50 -7.74 -15.58 4.26
CA ARG A 50 -6.57 -15.44 5.16
C ARG A 50 -5.95 -16.80 5.48
N GLU A 51 -6.50 -17.85 4.88
CA GLU A 51 -6.07 -19.22 4.97
C GLU A 51 -5.04 -19.55 3.88
N ARG A 52 -4.14 -20.48 4.19
CA ARG A 52 -3.16 -21.01 3.23
C ARG A 52 -3.79 -21.81 2.09
N GLU A 53 -4.94 -22.41 2.37
CA GLU A 53 -5.72 -23.12 1.38
C GLU A 53 -6.42 -22.13 0.45
N ARG A 54 -6.51 -22.47 -0.83
CA ARG A 54 -7.24 -21.65 -1.78
C ARG A 54 -8.73 -21.76 -1.53
N LEU A 55 -9.37 -20.63 -1.32
CA LEU A 55 -10.81 -20.53 -1.12
C LEU A 55 -11.45 -19.79 -2.30
N PRO A 56 -12.73 -20.11 -2.61
CA PRO A 56 -13.44 -19.46 -3.71
C PRO A 56 -13.80 -18.01 -3.36
N VAL A 57 -13.33 -17.07 -4.18
CA VAL A 57 -13.63 -15.63 -4.13
C VAL A 57 -14.42 -15.24 -5.35
N ARG A 58 -15.51 -14.49 -5.16
CA ARG A 58 -16.42 -14.11 -6.25
C ARG A 58 -16.15 -12.69 -6.74
N GLU A 59 -16.17 -12.52 -8.05
CA GLU A 59 -16.26 -11.23 -8.73
C GLU A 59 -17.36 -11.33 -9.78
N ARG A 60 -18.51 -10.71 -9.52
CA ARG A 60 -19.70 -10.79 -10.40
C ARG A 60 -20.04 -12.26 -10.74
N ASP A 61 -19.89 -12.65 -12.00
CA ASP A 61 -20.18 -13.99 -12.53
C ASP A 61 -18.96 -14.93 -12.53
N ARG A 62 -17.84 -14.53 -11.92
CA ARG A 62 -16.58 -15.28 -11.89
C ARG A 62 -16.25 -15.72 -10.48
N VAL A 63 -15.65 -16.91 -10.38
CA VAL A 63 -15.15 -17.48 -9.14
C VAL A 63 -13.67 -17.78 -9.34
N TYR A 64 -12.85 -17.25 -8.43
CA TYR A 64 -11.40 -17.44 -8.42
C TYR A 64 -11.03 -18.21 -7.16
N GLU A 65 -10.08 -19.13 -7.25
CA GLU A 65 -9.53 -19.81 -6.07
C GLU A 65 -8.26 -19.11 -5.63
N ILE A 66 -8.30 -18.49 -4.44
CA ILE A 66 -7.25 -17.58 -3.93
C ILE A 66 -6.91 -17.94 -2.50
N ASN A 67 -5.63 -17.95 -2.15
CA ASN A 67 -5.16 -18.12 -0.75
C ASN A 67 -4.69 -16.79 -0.12
N ASP A 68 -4.22 -16.85 1.12
CA ASP A 68 -3.69 -15.69 1.88
C ASP A 68 -2.56 -14.95 1.16
N THR A 69 -1.62 -15.71 0.62
CA THR A 69 -0.38 -15.21 0.00
C THR A 69 -0.69 -14.55 -1.34
N GLU A 70 -1.59 -15.14 -2.13
CA GLU A 70 -2.14 -14.58 -3.35
C GLU A 70 -2.98 -13.32 -3.08
N SER A 71 -3.76 -13.30 -2.00
CA SER A 71 -4.54 -12.14 -1.57
C SER A 71 -3.64 -10.94 -1.21
N ARG A 72 -2.58 -11.19 -0.42
CA ARG A 72 -1.55 -10.18 -0.11
C ARG A 72 -0.85 -9.66 -1.36
N MET A 73 -0.49 -10.54 -2.29
CA MET A 73 0.16 -10.17 -3.55
C MET A 73 -0.73 -9.28 -4.41
N LEU A 74 -2.02 -9.63 -4.56
CA LEU A 74 -2.98 -8.84 -5.33
C LEU A 74 -3.16 -7.45 -4.71
N ALA A 75 -3.39 -7.40 -3.40
CA ALA A 75 -3.61 -6.14 -2.70
C ALA A 75 -2.36 -5.23 -2.71
N THR A 76 -1.17 -5.80 -2.50
CA THR A 76 0.10 -5.06 -2.56
C THR A 76 0.37 -4.55 -3.97
N THR A 77 0.21 -5.40 -4.99
CA THR A 77 0.39 -4.99 -6.39
C THR A 77 -0.63 -3.92 -6.78
N GLY A 78 -1.86 -4.02 -6.29
CA GLY A 78 -2.88 -3.00 -6.47
C GLY A 78 -2.52 -1.67 -5.81
N ALA A 79 -2.00 -1.69 -4.58
CA ALA A 79 -1.61 -0.48 -3.87
C ALA A 79 -0.42 0.22 -4.55
N PHE A 80 0.61 -0.52 -4.97
CA PHE A 80 1.85 0.04 -5.55
C PHE A 80 1.86 0.13 -7.06
N ARG A 81 0.78 -0.30 -7.74
CA ARG A 81 0.63 -0.38 -9.21
C ARG A 81 1.57 -1.39 -9.89
N VAL A 82 2.85 -1.40 -9.52
CA VAL A 82 3.84 -2.34 -9.98
C VAL A 82 4.79 -2.71 -8.86
N VAL A 83 5.13 -3.99 -8.79
CA VAL A 83 6.09 -4.52 -7.81
C VAL A 83 7.03 -5.49 -8.52
N SER A 84 8.29 -5.57 -8.10
CA SER A 84 9.21 -6.62 -8.56
C SER A 84 8.75 -7.99 -8.04
N GLU A 85 8.83 -9.02 -8.88
CA GLU A 85 8.57 -10.41 -8.47
C GLU A 85 9.49 -10.82 -7.32
N GLY A 86 10.75 -10.37 -7.34
CA GLY A 86 11.69 -10.60 -6.24
C GLY A 86 11.28 -9.94 -4.92
N ASP A 87 10.66 -8.76 -4.98
CA ASP A 87 10.21 -8.03 -3.79
C ASP A 87 8.87 -8.54 -3.25
N LEU A 88 8.11 -9.30 -4.05
CA LEU A 88 6.90 -10.01 -3.62
C LEU A 88 7.23 -11.33 -2.92
N HIS A 89 8.46 -11.83 -3.02
CA HIS A 89 8.91 -12.97 -2.24
C HIS A 89 8.71 -12.69 -0.75
N ASP A 90 8.11 -13.62 -0.03
CA ASP A 90 8.10 -13.61 1.42
C ASP A 90 9.35 -14.38 1.89
N LEU A 91 10.24 -13.74 2.64
CA LEU A 91 11.39 -14.44 3.24
C LEU A 91 10.98 -15.27 4.46
N ARG A 92 9.72 -15.15 4.92
CA ARG A 92 9.20 -15.80 6.13
C ARG A 92 8.39 -17.07 5.83
N ASP A 93 7.85 -17.21 4.63
CA ASP A 93 7.09 -18.39 4.23
C ASP A 93 7.83 -19.20 3.15
N ASP A 94 8.72 -20.10 3.60
CA ASP A 94 9.42 -21.08 2.75
C ASP A 94 8.47 -22.18 2.21
N SER A 95 7.20 -22.22 2.65
CA SER A 95 6.31 -23.34 2.37
C SER A 95 5.51 -23.21 1.07
N ASP A 96 5.23 -21.99 0.60
CA ASP A 96 4.54 -21.74 -0.65
C ASP A 96 5.44 -21.00 -1.64
N ASN A 97 5.79 -21.65 -2.75
CA ASN A 97 6.69 -21.08 -3.74
C ASN A 97 6.04 -19.84 -4.39
N PRO A 98 6.54 -18.61 -4.17
CA PRO A 98 5.90 -17.39 -4.66
C PRO A 98 5.78 -17.37 -6.20
N ARG A 99 6.67 -18.07 -6.90
CA ARG A 99 6.57 -18.24 -8.36
C ARG A 99 5.34 -19.04 -8.77
N ARG A 100 4.87 -19.98 -7.94
CA ARG A 100 3.65 -20.75 -8.18
C ARG A 100 2.43 -19.84 -8.04
N SER A 101 2.38 -19.03 -6.98
CA SER A 101 1.30 -18.07 -6.75
C SER A 101 1.24 -17.01 -7.85
N VAL A 102 2.39 -16.47 -8.28
CA VAL A 102 2.45 -15.54 -9.41
C VAL A 102 1.95 -16.20 -10.70
N ARG A 103 2.39 -17.43 -11.01
CA ARG A 103 1.89 -18.17 -12.19
C ARG A 103 0.40 -18.44 -12.13
N HIS A 104 -0.13 -18.79 -10.95
CA HIS A 104 -1.56 -19.03 -10.76
C HIS A 104 -2.37 -17.76 -11.01
N LEU A 105 -2.01 -16.65 -10.36
CA LEU A 105 -2.67 -15.36 -10.54
C LEU A 105 -2.56 -14.83 -11.98
N GLU A 106 -1.46 -15.12 -12.67
CA GLU A 106 -1.27 -14.77 -14.09
C GLU A 106 -2.18 -15.63 -14.99
N ASN A 107 -2.31 -16.92 -14.72
CA ASN A 107 -3.22 -17.83 -15.45
C ASN A 107 -4.70 -17.45 -15.26
N GLU A 108 -5.09 -17.03 -14.05
CA GLU A 108 -6.42 -16.49 -13.75
C GLU A 108 -6.64 -15.09 -14.38
N GLY A 109 -5.56 -14.47 -14.89
CA GLY A 109 -5.58 -13.15 -15.51
C GLY A 109 -5.82 -12.01 -14.53
N LEU A 110 -5.56 -12.24 -13.23
CA LEU A 110 -5.66 -11.23 -12.17
C LEU A 110 -4.42 -10.34 -12.11
N ILE A 111 -3.26 -10.89 -12.46
CA ILE A 111 -2.02 -10.12 -12.64
C ILE A 111 -1.45 -10.33 -14.04
N ARG A 112 -0.55 -9.44 -14.42
CA ARG A 112 0.27 -9.55 -15.62
C ARG A 112 1.71 -9.33 -15.24
N THR A 113 2.60 -10.19 -15.73
CA THR A 113 4.04 -9.98 -15.56
C THR A 113 4.65 -9.33 -16.81
N SER A 114 5.70 -8.54 -16.65
CA SER A 114 6.46 -7.92 -17.73
C SER A 114 7.95 -7.92 -17.39
N PRO A 115 8.86 -8.05 -18.37
CA PRO A 115 10.29 -8.02 -18.11
C PRO A 115 10.69 -6.65 -17.56
N LEU A 116 11.41 -6.64 -16.43
CA LEU A 116 11.91 -5.42 -15.78
C LEU A 116 13.40 -5.24 -16.02
N CYS A 117 14.19 -6.25 -15.69
CA CYS A 117 15.62 -6.31 -15.97
C CYS A 117 16.03 -7.76 -16.29
N SER A 118 17.33 -8.01 -16.56
CA SER A 118 17.81 -9.30 -17.04
C SER A 118 17.41 -10.51 -16.17
N ASN A 119 17.19 -10.31 -14.86
CA ASN A 119 16.83 -11.36 -13.91
C ASN A 119 15.56 -11.06 -13.10
N ASP A 120 14.77 -10.05 -13.46
CA ASP A 120 13.62 -9.64 -12.66
C ASP A 120 12.42 -9.25 -13.52
N ARG A 121 11.22 -9.53 -13.01
CA ARG A 121 9.94 -9.28 -13.66
C ARG A 121 9.12 -8.32 -12.82
N ALA A 122 8.49 -7.37 -13.48
CA ALA A 122 7.50 -6.51 -12.89
C ALA A 122 6.15 -7.21 -12.90
N VAL A 123 5.49 -7.24 -11.75
CA VAL A 123 4.11 -7.72 -11.56
C VAL A 123 3.18 -6.53 -11.50
N VAL A 124 2.10 -6.59 -12.26
CA VAL A 124 1.11 -5.51 -12.40
C VAL A 124 -0.28 -6.09 -12.24
N LEU A 125 -1.14 -5.39 -11.51
CA LEU A 125 -2.53 -5.80 -11.35
C LEU A 125 -3.31 -5.52 -12.64
N THR A 126 -4.09 -6.51 -13.12
CA THR A 126 -4.97 -6.29 -14.27
C THR A 126 -6.25 -5.57 -13.85
N GLU A 127 -7.05 -5.13 -14.82
CA GLU A 127 -8.39 -4.60 -14.51
C GLU A 127 -9.26 -5.65 -13.81
N ARG A 128 -9.12 -6.94 -14.16
CA ARG A 128 -9.83 -8.04 -13.49
C ARG A 128 -9.38 -8.20 -12.05
N GLY A 129 -8.07 -8.16 -11.81
CA GLY A 129 -7.51 -8.20 -10.46
C GLY A 129 -8.02 -7.05 -9.60
N ARG A 130 -8.05 -5.83 -10.14
CA ARG A 130 -8.60 -4.68 -9.43
C ARG A 130 -10.10 -4.83 -9.19
N ASP A 131 -10.87 -5.22 -10.19
CA ASP A 131 -12.31 -5.40 -10.06
C ASP A 131 -12.65 -6.47 -8.99
N LEU A 132 -11.83 -7.52 -8.86
CA LEU A 132 -11.92 -8.49 -7.78
C LEU A 132 -11.67 -7.86 -6.40
N LEU A 133 -10.61 -7.05 -6.25
CA LEU A 133 -10.34 -6.33 -4.99
C LEU A 133 -11.47 -5.37 -4.64
N GLU A 134 -11.99 -4.64 -5.63
CA GLU A 134 -13.08 -3.68 -5.45
C GLU A 134 -14.41 -4.38 -5.10
N ALA A 135 -14.69 -5.54 -5.70
CA ALA A 135 -15.88 -6.34 -5.42
C ALA A 135 -15.89 -6.95 -4.02
N ASN A 136 -14.71 -7.24 -3.46
CA ASN A 136 -14.55 -7.84 -2.14
C ASN A 136 -14.13 -6.81 -1.10
N ARG A 137 -14.48 -5.52 -1.27
CA ARG A 137 -14.27 -4.52 -0.22
C ARG A 137 -15.18 -4.81 0.97
N PHE A 138 -14.57 -4.89 2.15
CA PHE A 138 -15.28 -5.02 3.40
C PHE A 138 -15.37 -3.66 4.10
N GLU A 139 -16.59 -3.25 4.45
CA GLU A 139 -16.79 -2.03 5.22
C GLU A 139 -16.75 -2.34 6.71
N CYS A 140 -15.63 -2.00 7.37
CA CYS A 140 -15.56 -2.00 8.82
C CYS A 140 -16.28 -0.75 9.36
N PRO A 141 -17.40 -0.89 10.11
CA PRO A 141 -18.18 0.28 10.57
C PRO A 141 -17.36 1.22 11.45
N GLU A 142 -16.47 0.67 12.27
CA GLU A 142 -15.59 1.41 13.19
C GLU A 142 -14.59 2.31 12.46
N ARG A 143 -14.24 1.98 11.20
CA ARG A 143 -13.25 2.69 10.37
C ARG A 143 -13.86 3.29 9.11
N SER A 144 -15.19 3.43 9.08
CA SER A 144 -15.94 3.99 7.95
C SER A 144 -15.55 5.44 7.61
N HIS A 145 -15.02 6.18 8.58
CA HIS A 145 -14.54 7.55 8.41
C HIS A 145 -13.09 7.65 7.91
N GLU A 146 -12.36 6.54 7.87
CA GLU A 146 -10.97 6.52 7.39
C GLU A 146 -10.91 6.43 5.85
N PRO A 147 -10.00 7.17 5.21
CA PRO A 147 -9.77 7.02 3.78
C PRO A 147 -9.28 5.61 3.43
N ARG A 148 -9.94 4.97 2.45
CA ARG A 148 -9.60 3.61 2.01
C ARG A 148 -8.34 3.60 1.14
N GLN A 149 -7.67 2.46 1.09
CA GLN A 149 -6.60 2.22 0.13
C GLN A 149 -7.18 2.18 -1.29
N THR A 150 -6.55 2.94 -2.19
CA THR A 150 -6.83 2.90 -3.63
C THR A 150 -6.04 1.77 -4.27
N TYR A 151 -6.69 0.97 -5.13
CA TYR A 151 -6.04 -0.06 -5.93
C TYR A 151 -5.99 0.34 -7.41
N TYR A 152 -4.81 0.25 -8.00
CA TYR A 152 -4.53 0.60 -9.38
C TYR A 152 -4.49 -0.63 -10.28
N ALA A 153 -4.96 -0.45 -11.51
CA ALA A 153 -4.85 -1.46 -12.57
C ALA A 153 -4.01 -0.92 -13.74
N GLY A 154 -3.25 -1.83 -14.34
CA GLY A 154 -2.55 -1.65 -15.60
C GLY A 154 -1.27 -0.79 -15.53
N LEU A 155 -0.59 -0.72 -16.67
CA LEU A 155 0.62 0.09 -16.86
C LEU A 155 0.29 1.37 -17.62
N ARG A 156 0.54 2.55 -17.02
CA ARG A 156 0.38 3.85 -17.69
C ARG A 156 1.55 4.11 -18.62
N LYS A 157 2.78 3.86 -18.16
CA LYS A 157 4.00 4.12 -18.93
C LYS A 157 5.05 3.04 -18.66
N PRO A 158 5.33 2.16 -19.63
CA PRO A 158 6.34 1.10 -19.47
C PRO A 158 7.75 1.63 -19.11
N ARG A 159 8.07 2.87 -19.49
CA ARG A 159 9.36 3.50 -19.20
C ARG A 159 9.56 3.90 -17.73
N GLU A 160 8.48 3.97 -16.95
CA GLU A 160 8.52 4.33 -15.52
C GLU A 160 8.58 3.08 -14.61
N LEU A 161 8.44 1.87 -15.18
CA LEU A 161 8.45 0.58 -14.46
C LEU A 161 9.59 0.44 -13.44
N THR A 162 10.83 0.75 -13.84
CA THR A 162 12.01 0.61 -12.98
C THR A 162 12.09 1.66 -11.89
N HIS A 163 11.44 2.80 -12.06
CA HIS A 163 11.34 3.81 -11.03
C HIS A 163 10.20 3.47 -10.06
N ASP A 164 9.02 3.13 -10.59
CA ASP A 164 7.85 2.74 -9.79
C ASP A 164 8.12 1.54 -8.86
N THR A 165 8.87 0.52 -9.31
CA THR A 165 9.20 -0.63 -8.44
C THR A 165 10.04 -0.25 -7.22
N LYS A 166 10.83 0.82 -7.31
CA LYS A 166 11.66 1.29 -6.19
C LYS A 166 10.83 1.99 -5.11
N VAL A 167 9.65 2.51 -5.45
CA VAL A 167 8.72 3.11 -4.49
C VAL A 167 8.28 2.07 -3.46
N TYR A 168 8.00 0.84 -3.90
CA TYR A 168 7.66 -0.24 -2.99
C TYR A 168 8.80 -0.60 -2.02
N ARG A 169 10.05 -0.64 -2.51
CA ARG A 169 11.23 -0.85 -1.64
C ARG A 169 11.44 0.27 -0.64
N ALA A 170 11.22 1.52 -1.07
CA ALA A 170 11.27 2.68 -0.19
C ALA A 170 10.19 2.59 0.90
N TYR A 171 8.97 2.21 0.51
CA TYR A 171 7.87 1.97 1.43
C TYR A 171 8.22 0.90 2.47
N GLN A 172 8.75 -0.27 2.06
CA GLN A 172 9.08 -1.34 3.00
C GLN A 172 10.01 -0.86 4.14
N ARG A 173 10.97 0.01 3.82
CA ARG A 173 11.89 0.58 4.79
C ARG A 173 11.29 1.67 5.64
N ALA A 174 10.47 2.52 5.03
CA ALA A 174 9.72 3.53 5.75
C ALA A 174 8.78 2.86 6.75
N GLU A 175 8.05 1.83 6.34
CA GLU A 175 7.17 1.02 7.21
C GLU A 175 7.97 0.38 8.34
N GLU A 176 9.09 -0.28 8.04
CA GLU A 176 9.90 -0.94 9.07
C GLU A 176 10.36 0.05 10.16
N ARG A 177 10.78 1.25 9.73
CA ARG A 177 11.15 2.33 10.64
C ARG A 177 9.96 2.86 11.43
N LEU A 178 8.84 3.16 10.76
CA LEU A 178 7.63 3.69 11.39
C LEU A 178 7.10 2.71 12.43
N ARG A 179 7.05 1.42 12.09
CA ARG A 179 6.69 0.33 12.99
C ARG A 179 7.65 0.24 14.18
N GLY A 180 8.96 0.36 13.95
CA GLY A 180 9.97 0.42 15.01
C GLY A 180 9.79 1.60 15.97
N GLN A 181 9.15 2.69 15.53
CA GLN A 181 8.81 3.85 16.37
C GLN A 181 7.47 3.71 17.10
N GLY A 182 6.71 2.66 16.79
CA GLY A 182 5.35 2.41 17.29
C GLY A 182 4.25 2.98 16.40
N GLY A 183 4.58 3.48 15.21
CA GLY A 183 3.62 3.99 14.25
C GLY A 183 2.91 2.88 13.48
N ARG A 184 1.70 3.17 13.01
CA ARG A 184 0.83 2.25 12.26
C ARG A 184 0.43 2.88 10.93
N VAL A 185 0.88 2.30 9.83
CA VAL A 185 0.51 2.79 8.50
C VAL A 185 -0.98 2.59 8.26
N ARG A 186 -1.65 3.66 7.80
CA ARG A 186 -3.06 3.66 7.40
C ARG A 186 -3.21 3.41 5.92
N ARG A 187 -2.49 4.11 5.05
CA ARG A 187 -2.54 3.89 3.60
C ARG A 187 -1.33 4.48 2.89
N VAL A 188 -1.17 4.11 1.62
CA VAL A 188 -0.19 4.68 0.72
C VAL A 188 -0.92 5.42 -0.41
N VAL A 189 -0.57 6.68 -0.61
CA VAL A 189 -1.16 7.60 -1.59
C VAL A 189 -0.10 7.92 -2.64
N PHE A 190 -0.41 7.74 -3.92
CA PHE A 190 0.55 8.04 -5.00
C PHE A 190 0.45 9.48 -5.50
N ASP A 191 1.52 9.96 -6.15
CA ASP A 191 1.58 11.28 -6.81
C ASP A 191 0.34 11.58 -7.68
N TYR A 192 -0.18 10.55 -8.37
CA TYR A 192 -1.33 10.65 -9.24
C TYR A 192 -2.62 10.99 -8.50
N GLU A 193 -2.82 10.49 -7.27
CA GLU A 193 -3.97 10.86 -6.45
C GLU A 193 -3.90 12.33 -6.06
N LEU A 194 -2.73 12.76 -5.58
CA LEU A 194 -2.49 14.14 -5.18
C LEU A 194 -2.62 15.10 -6.37
N LYS A 195 -2.07 14.74 -7.53
CA LYS A 195 -2.20 15.51 -8.77
C LYS A 195 -3.65 15.57 -9.26
N ARG A 196 -4.43 14.48 -9.10
CA ARG A 196 -5.86 14.46 -9.46
C ARG A 196 -6.68 15.36 -8.54
N GLU A 197 -6.40 15.36 -7.24
CA GLU A 197 -7.02 16.28 -6.28
C GLU A 197 -6.65 17.73 -6.59
N TYR A 198 -5.39 18.00 -6.86
CA TYR A 198 -4.91 19.31 -7.29
C TYR A 198 -5.59 19.79 -8.57
N GLN A 199 -5.66 18.95 -9.61
CA GLN A 199 -6.39 19.29 -10.84
C GLN A 199 -7.87 19.54 -10.59
N ARG A 200 -8.52 18.78 -9.70
CA ARG A 200 -9.92 19.02 -9.33
C ARG A 200 -10.07 20.38 -8.65
N PHE A 201 -9.20 20.72 -7.72
CA PHE A 201 -9.17 22.02 -7.04
C PHE A 201 -9.00 23.17 -8.04
N LEU A 202 -8.08 23.03 -9.00
CA LEU A 202 -7.84 23.99 -10.07
C LEU A 202 -9.10 24.23 -10.93
N HIS A 203 -9.82 23.16 -11.28
CA HIS A 203 -10.99 23.23 -12.17
C HIS A 203 -12.34 23.40 -11.46
N GLU A 204 -12.39 23.32 -10.14
CA GLU A 204 -13.64 23.42 -9.37
C GLU A 204 -14.40 24.72 -9.66
N ARG A 205 -13.68 25.84 -9.79
CA ARG A 205 -14.24 27.17 -10.11
C ARG A 205 -14.76 27.29 -11.55
N ASN A 206 -14.35 26.37 -12.43
CA ASN A 206 -14.72 26.36 -13.84
C ASN A 206 -15.90 25.42 -14.12
N ARG A 207 -16.41 24.67 -13.13
CA ARG A 207 -17.59 23.83 -13.30
C ARG A 207 -18.84 24.68 -13.57
N GLY A 208 -19.51 24.41 -14.70
CA GLY A 208 -20.80 25.02 -15.05
C GLY A 208 -20.72 26.36 -15.80
N LYS A 209 -19.52 26.86 -16.11
CA LYS A 209 -19.36 28.08 -16.92
C LYS A 209 -19.15 27.73 -18.39
N LYS A 210 -20.01 28.26 -19.25
CA LYS A 210 -20.04 28.01 -20.70
C LYS A 210 -18.88 28.67 -21.45
N ASP A 211 -18.25 29.68 -20.83
CA ASP A 211 -17.21 30.54 -21.43
C ASP A 211 -15.83 30.38 -20.77
N CYS A 212 -15.55 29.23 -20.12
CA CYS A 212 -14.21 28.96 -19.62
C CYS A 212 -13.26 28.57 -20.76
N ASP A 213 -12.15 29.28 -20.90
CA ASP A 213 -11.07 29.02 -21.86
C ASP A 213 -10.25 27.74 -21.56
N GLY A 214 -10.65 26.99 -20.53
CA GLY A 214 -9.98 25.79 -20.05
C GLY A 214 -8.79 26.05 -19.13
N ARG A 215 -8.41 27.32 -18.91
CA ARG A 215 -7.31 27.67 -18.01
C ARG A 215 -7.84 27.78 -16.57
N PRO A 216 -7.08 27.27 -15.59
CA PRO A 216 -7.47 27.38 -14.19
C PRO A 216 -7.33 28.83 -13.70
N ASP A 217 -8.44 29.45 -13.30
CA ASP A 217 -8.50 30.81 -12.74
C ASP A 217 -8.25 30.80 -11.23
N ARG A 218 -7.14 30.18 -10.81
CA ARG A 218 -6.71 30.15 -9.40
C ARG A 218 -5.54 31.10 -9.20
N GLU A 219 -5.66 31.95 -8.19
CA GLU A 219 -4.58 32.85 -7.82
C GLU A 219 -3.43 32.06 -7.17
N PRO A 220 -2.16 32.50 -7.32
CA PRO A 220 -1.01 31.87 -6.67
C PRO A 220 -1.17 31.70 -5.15
N GLU A 221 -1.89 32.61 -4.49
CA GLU A 221 -2.18 32.54 -3.05
C GLU A 221 -3.13 31.39 -2.68
N GLU A 222 -4.10 31.08 -3.56
CA GLU A 222 -5.00 29.94 -3.37
C GLU A 222 -4.24 28.63 -3.55
N ILE A 223 -3.36 28.57 -4.55
CA ILE A 223 -2.50 27.40 -4.80
C ILE A 223 -1.55 27.18 -3.61
N ALA A 224 -0.93 28.24 -3.09
CA ALA A 224 -0.06 28.16 -1.92
C ALA A 224 -0.81 27.74 -0.65
N ARG A 225 -2.08 28.16 -0.50
CA ARG A 225 -2.95 27.71 0.61
C ARG A 225 -3.28 26.23 0.49
N TRP A 226 -3.69 25.79 -0.70
CA TRP A 226 -3.96 24.38 -0.98
C TRP A 226 -2.73 23.51 -0.70
N ALA A 227 -1.55 23.94 -1.16
CA ALA A 227 -0.30 23.24 -0.89
C ALA A 227 -0.01 23.13 0.61
N ARG A 228 -0.18 24.21 1.38
CA ARG A 228 -0.02 24.18 2.84
C ARG A 228 -1.01 23.25 3.55
N GLU A 229 -2.27 23.26 3.15
CA GLU A 229 -3.31 22.36 3.71
C GLU A 229 -3.01 20.88 3.41
N HIS A 230 -2.35 20.61 2.28
CA HIS A 230 -1.91 19.28 1.89
C HIS A 230 -0.47 18.99 2.36
N GLU A 231 0.16 19.87 3.14
CA GLU A 231 1.56 19.73 3.59
C GLU A 231 2.52 19.45 2.42
N LEU A 232 2.26 20.08 1.28
CA LEU A 232 3.06 19.98 0.06
C LEU A 232 3.92 21.24 -0.13
N PRO A 233 5.17 21.08 -0.56
CA PRO A 233 6.05 22.20 -0.88
C PRO A 233 5.54 22.98 -2.08
N TYR A 234 5.58 24.30 -1.95
CA TYR A 234 5.26 25.25 -3.02
C TYR A 234 6.46 26.18 -3.21
N ASP A 235 7.18 26.01 -4.31
CA ASP A 235 8.33 26.83 -4.70
C ASP A 235 8.22 27.19 -6.18
N ASP A 236 8.75 28.35 -6.57
CA ASP A 236 8.75 28.87 -7.95
C ASP A 236 7.38 28.83 -8.65
N GLY A 237 6.29 29.07 -7.91
CA GLY A 237 4.92 29.07 -8.45
C GLY A 237 4.34 27.67 -8.73
N HIS A 238 5.02 26.60 -8.32
CA HIS A 238 4.62 25.23 -8.58
C HIS A 238 4.52 24.40 -7.29
N VAL A 239 3.52 23.53 -7.24
CA VAL A 239 3.39 22.54 -6.17
C VAL A 239 4.24 21.31 -6.51
N HIS A 240 5.11 20.90 -5.59
CA HIS A 240 5.88 19.67 -5.72
C HIS A 240 5.10 18.49 -5.15
N PHE A 241 5.07 17.39 -5.89
CA PHE A 241 4.39 16.15 -5.49
C PHE A 241 5.44 15.06 -5.27
N PRO A 242 5.39 14.33 -4.15
CA PRO A 242 6.25 13.18 -3.92
C PRO A 242 5.81 12.00 -4.79
N ASP A 243 6.69 11.01 -4.97
CA ASP A 243 6.36 9.76 -5.68
C ASP A 243 5.25 8.99 -4.96
N ALA A 244 5.34 8.91 -3.63
CA ALA A 244 4.29 8.37 -2.77
C ALA A 244 4.27 9.06 -1.39
N ARG A 245 3.13 9.00 -0.72
CA ARG A 245 2.90 9.50 0.63
C ARG A 245 2.34 8.37 1.49
N ILE A 246 2.98 8.11 2.62
CA ILE A 246 2.47 7.23 3.66
C ILE A 246 1.65 8.07 4.62
N GLU A 247 0.38 7.71 4.80
CA GLU A 247 -0.42 8.20 5.92
C GLU A 247 -0.35 7.15 7.03
N TYR A 248 0.02 7.56 8.25
CA TYR A 248 0.21 6.66 9.38
C TYR A 248 -0.21 7.33 10.68
N ASP A 249 -0.56 6.54 11.69
CA ASP A 249 -0.73 7.05 13.05
C ASP A 249 0.60 6.89 13.80
N ASP A 250 1.04 7.92 14.50
CA ASP A 250 2.19 7.80 15.38
C ASP A 250 1.90 6.92 16.61
N ARG A 251 2.88 6.80 17.50
CA ARG A 251 2.74 6.01 18.74
C ARG A 251 1.61 6.47 19.66
N ASP A 252 1.23 7.74 19.55
CA ASP A 252 0.20 8.38 20.38
C ASP A 252 -1.15 8.35 19.67
N GLY A 253 -1.21 7.81 18.45
CA GLY A 253 -2.42 7.69 17.64
C GLY A 253 -2.73 8.95 16.83
N TRP A 254 -1.81 9.91 16.73
CA TRP A 254 -2.03 11.11 15.92
C TRP A 254 -1.76 10.82 14.45
N PRO A 255 -2.62 11.29 13.54
CA PRO A 255 -2.40 11.14 12.12
C PRO A 255 -1.19 11.96 11.69
N GLN A 256 -0.26 11.29 11.02
CA GLN A 256 0.95 11.83 10.45
C GLN A 256 1.06 11.45 8.97
N ARG A 257 1.90 12.20 8.25
CA ARG A 257 2.19 11.98 6.84
C ARG A 257 3.68 11.90 6.63
N GLU A 258 4.11 11.01 5.75
CA GLU A 258 5.49 10.90 5.34
C GLU A 258 5.61 10.78 3.82
N ASP A 259 6.32 11.73 3.22
CA ASP A 259 6.51 11.81 1.78
C ASP A 259 7.79 11.08 1.34
N ILE A 260 7.61 10.12 0.44
CA ILE A 260 8.65 9.29 -0.18
C ILE A 260 9.01 9.88 -1.53
N GLU A 261 10.30 10.18 -1.70
CA GLU A 261 10.90 10.50 -3.01
C GLU A 261 11.97 9.46 -3.34
N VAL A 262 11.86 8.78 -4.49
CA VAL A 262 12.86 7.82 -4.95
C VAL A 262 13.88 8.52 -5.85
N VAL A 263 15.10 8.65 -5.35
CA VAL A 263 16.20 9.27 -6.11
C VAL A 263 17.05 8.18 -6.75
N THR A 264 17.21 8.23 -8.08
CA THR A 264 18.05 7.28 -8.83
C THR A 264 19.31 7.96 -9.40
N PRO A 265 20.41 7.25 -9.64
CA PRO A 265 21.66 7.87 -10.14
C PRO A 265 21.53 8.57 -11.51
N HIS A 266 20.51 8.20 -12.29
CA HIS A 266 20.19 8.84 -13.58
C HIS A 266 19.31 10.10 -13.43
N TYR A 267 18.94 10.47 -12.20
CA TYR A 267 18.24 11.71 -11.84
C TYR A 267 19.21 12.90 -11.95
N ARG A 268 19.68 13.17 -13.17
CA ARG A 268 20.57 14.31 -13.49
C ARG A 268 19.74 15.51 -13.94
N GLY A 269 19.86 16.60 -13.20
CA GLY A 269 19.52 17.95 -13.64
C GLY A 269 18.15 18.45 -13.17
N ALA A 270 18.14 19.61 -12.52
CA ALA A 270 17.00 20.33 -11.95
C ALA A 270 16.25 19.66 -10.77
N HIS A 271 15.89 18.38 -10.87
CA HIS A 271 15.02 17.73 -9.89
C HIS A 271 15.70 17.34 -8.57
N ALA A 272 17.00 17.00 -8.57
CA ALA A 272 17.74 16.72 -7.33
C ALA A 272 17.83 17.96 -6.40
N GLY A 273 17.84 19.17 -7.00
CA GLY A 273 17.80 20.43 -6.25
C GLY A 273 16.42 20.74 -5.69
N ALA A 274 15.34 20.29 -6.36
CA ALA A 274 13.97 20.44 -5.89
C ALA A 274 13.66 19.45 -4.75
N ALA A 275 14.08 18.17 -4.87
CA ALA A 275 13.91 17.16 -3.81
C ALA A 275 14.65 17.52 -2.50
N ALA A 276 15.87 18.08 -2.61
CA ALA A 276 16.61 18.56 -1.44
C ALA A 276 16.01 19.82 -0.80
N LYS A 277 15.20 20.60 -1.55
CA LYS A 277 14.49 21.79 -1.06
C LYS A 277 13.06 21.49 -0.58
N SER A 278 12.44 20.41 -1.06
CA SER A 278 11.06 20.05 -0.79
C SER A 278 10.86 19.44 0.61
N GLY A 279 11.92 19.03 1.29
CA GLY A 279 11.82 18.42 2.62
C GLY A 279 11.26 16.99 2.63
N PHE A 280 11.05 16.39 1.45
CA PHE A 280 10.64 14.99 1.32
C PHE A 280 11.74 14.05 1.79
N ARG A 281 11.36 12.88 2.33
CA ARG A 281 12.33 11.85 2.69
C ARG A 281 12.81 11.17 1.42
N CYS A 282 14.08 11.39 1.12
CA CYS A 282 14.73 10.87 -0.08
C CYS A 282 15.29 9.47 0.19
N TYR A 283 14.84 8.51 -0.61
CA TYR A 283 15.36 7.16 -0.63
C TYR A 283 16.25 6.99 -1.86
N ALA A 284 17.57 6.94 -1.64
CA ALA A 284 18.55 6.89 -2.72
C ALA A 284 18.83 5.44 -3.12
N VAL A 285 18.67 5.11 -4.40
CA VAL A 285 18.98 3.75 -4.89
C VAL A 285 20.45 3.63 -5.26
N VAL A 286 21.19 2.79 -4.54
CA VAL A 286 22.57 2.42 -4.90
C VAL A 286 22.50 1.27 -5.89
N THR A 287 22.48 1.58 -7.17
CA THR A 287 22.81 0.57 -8.18
C THR A 287 24.29 0.22 -8.01
N GLY A 288 24.58 -0.97 -7.48
CA GLY A 288 25.94 -1.50 -7.40
C GLY A 288 26.55 -1.68 -8.79
N MET A 289 27.15 -0.63 -9.35
CA MET A 289 28.17 -0.77 -10.38
C MET A 289 29.51 -0.89 -9.69
N VAL A 290 29.97 -2.13 -9.54
CA VAL A 290 31.38 -2.43 -9.31
C VAL A 290 32.13 -2.14 -10.60
N GLY A 291 33.02 -1.14 -10.58
CA GLY A 291 34.10 -1.00 -11.56
C GLY A 291 34.44 0.44 -11.96
N GLY A 292 35.61 0.93 -11.54
CA GLY A 292 36.28 2.06 -12.19
C GLY A 292 36.99 3.04 -11.27
N ARG A 293 38.27 2.79 -10.98
CA ARG A 293 39.24 3.72 -10.37
C ARG A 293 39.29 5.08 -11.11
N GLY A 294 39.32 6.18 -10.36
CA GLY A 294 40.08 7.38 -10.74
C GLY A 294 39.45 8.73 -10.42
N GLY A 295 40.21 9.58 -9.69
CA GLY A 295 40.14 11.04 -9.81
C GLY A 295 39.43 11.77 -8.67
N GLY A 296 40.22 12.36 -7.75
CA GLY A 296 39.73 13.17 -6.65
C GLY A 296 39.11 14.51 -7.06
N GLY A 297 38.26 15.04 -6.18
CA GLY A 297 37.71 16.39 -6.30
C GLY A 297 36.70 16.72 -5.22
N ARG A 298 37.15 17.45 -4.20
CA ARG A 298 36.38 18.35 -3.30
C ARG A 298 35.00 17.89 -2.81
N ARG A 299 34.96 17.40 -1.56
CA ARG A 299 33.78 17.44 -0.70
C ARG A 299 33.40 18.89 -0.39
N THR A 300 32.44 19.44 -1.12
CA THR A 300 31.57 20.51 -0.62
C THR A 300 30.43 19.85 0.14
N ALA A 301 30.45 19.97 1.46
CA ALA A 301 29.37 19.56 2.34
C ALA A 301 28.09 20.32 1.96
N HIS A 302 27.08 19.61 1.46
CA HIS A 302 25.72 20.13 1.33
C HIS A 302 24.92 19.80 2.61
N PRO A 303 23.95 20.67 2.98
CA PRO A 303 23.31 20.64 4.28
C PRO A 303 22.25 19.52 4.37
N ARG A 304 22.33 18.73 5.44
CA ARG A 304 21.28 17.83 6.00
C ARG A 304 20.38 17.09 4.99
N ILE A 305 20.97 16.20 4.18
CA ILE A 305 20.22 15.15 3.49
C ILE A 305 20.25 13.91 4.39
N ALA A 306 19.08 13.44 4.83
CA ALA A 306 18.96 12.12 5.45
C ALA A 306 18.86 11.09 4.33
N GLU A 307 20.00 10.64 3.82
CA GLU A 307 20.09 9.65 2.73
C GLU A 307 19.94 8.24 3.30
N GLU A 308 18.85 7.53 2.98
CA GLU A 308 18.72 6.08 3.22
C GLU A 308 18.94 5.31 1.92
N LEU A 309 19.98 4.44 1.90
CA LEU A 309 20.48 3.78 0.69
C LEU A 309 19.76 2.46 0.38
N ILE A 310 18.95 2.41 -0.69
CA ILE A 310 18.27 1.21 -1.19
C ILE A 310 19.23 0.34 -2.01
N ARG A 311 19.37 -0.94 -1.62
CA ARG A 311 20.00 -2.01 -2.40
C ARG A 311 18.91 -2.90 -2.97
#